data_AF-A0A143XCT2-F1
#
_entry.id   AF-A0A143XCT2-F1
#
_cell.length_a   1.000
_cell.length_b   1.000
_cell.length_c   1.000
_cell.angle_alpha   90.00
_cell.angle_beta   90.00
_cell.angle_gamma   90.00
#
_symmetry.space_group_name_H-M   'P 1'
#
loop_
_entity.id
_entity.type
_entity.pdbx_description
1 polymer ?
#
loop_
_entity_poly.entity_id
_entity_poly.type
_entity_poly.pdbx_seq_one_letter_code
_entity_poly.pdbx_strand_id
1 'polypeptide(L)'
;MQDLDAFVRSLEGKTASELVELGKSFGNGGDETDDELMREMKCFERAASLGDAEGKYRLGWFYIGTVDFVPEQPELAARLYAEAYEGGYKYAPGRLGYAVLTGYGVEKNDYRAESLLREGADNGDLWALFNLIGGADKKLDTPVSGLESACTRWRPGSSPWRPSRRGSA
;
A
#
# COMPACT_ATOMS: atom_id res chain seq x y z
N MET A 1 -18.99 22.81 8.32
CA MET A 1 -19.64 21.51 8.63
C MET A 1 -20.81 21.16 7.70
N GLN A 2 -21.74 22.08 7.37
CA GLN A 2 -22.82 21.79 6.39
C GLN A 2 -22.35 21.39 4.99
N ASP A 3 -21.16 21.84 4.57
CA ASP A 3 -20.61 21.56 3.24
C ASP A 3 -20.11 20.10 3.11
N LEU A 4 -19.59 19.51 4.19
CA LEU A 4 -19.11 18.12 4.16
C LEU A 4 -20.27 17.11 4.14
N ASP A 5 -21.37 17.39 4.87
CA ASP A 5 -22.55 16.51 4.87
C ASP A 5 -23.23 16.50 3.49
N ALA A 6 -23.33 17.65 2.84
CA ALA A 6 -23.84 17.76 1.47
C ALA A 6 -22.92 17.01 0.49
N PHE A 7 -21.61 17.13 0.68
CA PHE A 7 -20.63 16.39 -0.11
C PHE A 7 -20.78 14.87 0.06
N VAL A 8 -20.85 14.36 1.29
CA VAL A 8 -21.03 12.93 1.56
C VAL A 8 -22.29 12.39 0.91
N ARG A 9 -23.41 13.13 0.95
CA ARG A 9 -24.63 12.76 0.22
C ARG A 9 -24.43 12.73 -1.29
N SER A 10 -23.60 13.62 -1.84
CA SER A 10 -23.29 13.62 -3.28
C SER A 10 -22.49 12.39 -3.73
N LEU A 11 -21.85 11.67 -2.80
CA LEU A 11 -21.15 10.42 -3.08
C LEU A 11 -22.11 9.23 -3.23
N GLU A 12 -23.37 9.37 -2.81
CA GLU A 12 -24.39 8.34 -2.97
C GLU A 12 -24.69 8.11 -4.46
N GLY A 13 -24.74 6.84 -4.85
CA GLY A 13 -25.00 6.43 -6.24
C GLY A 13 -23.77 6.46 -7.17
N LYS A 14 -22.62 6.98 -6.73
CA LYS A 14 -21.36 6.88 -7.48
C LYS A 14 -20.78 5.47 -7.39
N THR A 15 -20.11 5.05 -8.46
CA THR A 15 -19.36 3.79 -8.50
C THR A 15 -18.05 3.91 -7.72
N ALA A 16 -17.49 2.77 -7.31
CA ALA A 16 -16.18 2.69 -6.67
C ALA A 16 -15.08 3.43 -7.45
N SER A 17 -15.01 3.21 -8.76
CA SER A 17 -13.99 3.84 -9.62
C SER A 17 -14.17 5.36 -9.70
N GLU A 18 -15.40 5.86 -9.83
CA GLU A 18 -15.65 7.32 -9.83
C GLU A 18 -15.26 7.96 -8.51
N LEU A 19 -15.51 7.27 -7.39
CA LEU A 19 -15.12 7.75 -6.06
C LEU A 19 -13.61 7.80 -5.90
N VAL A 20 -12.90 6.78 -6.39
CA VAL A 20 -11.44 6.74 -6.38
C VAL A 20 -10.86 7.88 -7.23
N GLU A 21 -11.38 8.11 -8.43
CA GLU A 21 -10.93 9.22 -9.29
C GLU A 21 -11.25 10.59 -8.68
N LEU A 22 -12.43 10.73 -8.06
CA LEU A 22 -12.79 11.96 -7.34
C LEU A 22 -11.86 12.21 -6.16
N GLY A 23 -11.54 11.19 -5.37
CA GLY A 23 -10.58 11.30 -4.27
C GLY A 23 -9.19 11.75 -4.77
N LYS A 24 -8.67 11.12 -5.83
CA LYS A 24 -7.41 11.51 -6.47
C LYS A 24 -7.39 12.97 -6.94
N SER A 25 -8.54 13.53 -7.32
CA SER A 25 -8.61 14.91 -7.79
C SER A 25 -8.38 15.95 -6.68
N PHE A 26 -8.58 15.58 -5.41
CA PHE A 26 -8.29 16.43 -4.26
C PHE A 26 -6.81 16.36 -3.85
N GLY A 27 -6.16 15.20 -3.98
CA GLY A 27 -4.74 15.02 -3.72
C GLY A 27 -3.88 15.58 -4.86
N ASN A 28 -3.40 16.81 -4.72
CA ASN A 28 -2.73 17.58 -5.75
C ASN A 28 -1.29 17.99 -5.40
N GLY A 29 -0.56 17.14 -4.68
CA GLY A 29 0.90 17.20 -4.61
C GLY A 29 1.48 17.94 -3.41
N GLY A 30 0.73 18.07 -2.31
CA GLY A 30 1.26 18.51 -1.01
C GLY A 30 0.80 19.89 -0.52
N ASP A 31 -0.05 20.59 -1.27
CA ASP A 31 -0.64 21.89 -0.90
C ASP A 31 -2.13 21.77 -0.51
N GLU A 32 -2.60 20.56 -0.18
CA GLU A 32 -4.01 20.30 0.14
C GLU A 32 -4.42 20.94 1.48
N THR A 33 -5.59 21.57 1.48
CA THR A 33 -6.23 22.05 2.71
C THR A 33 -6.83 20.91 3.52
N ASP A 34 -7.01 21.10 4.83
CA ASP A 34 -7.69 20.11 5.69
C ASP A 34 -9.07 19.72 5.16
N ASP A 35 -9.81 20.66 4.57
CA ASP A 35 -11.11 20.41 3.95
C ASP A 35 -11.01 19.53 2.70
N GLU A 36 -9.96 19.69 1.89
CA GLU A 36 -9.70 18.83 0.72
C GLU A 36 -9.30 17.42 1.14
N LEU A 37 -8.41 17.29 2.12
CA LEU A 37 -8.01 16.00 2.70
C LEU A 37 -9.20 15.29 3.35
N MET A 38 -10.11 16.01 4.01
CA MET A 38 -11.36 15.42 4.51
C MET A 38 -12.25 14.91 3.39
N ARG A 39 -12.42 15.68 2.29
CA ARG A 39 -13.21 15.23 1.13
C ARG A 39 -12.56 14.04 0.43
N GLU A 40 -11.25 14.03 0.29
CA GLU A 40 -10.46 12.91 -0.24
C GLU A 40 -10.69 11.65 0.60
N MET A 41 -10.52 11.75 1.91
CA MET A 41 -10.74 10.65 2.85
C MET A 41 -12.17 10.10 2.74
N LYS A 42 -13.19 10.97 2.65
CA LYS A 42 -14.60 10.54 2.46
C LYS A 42 -14.84 9.80 1.14
N CYS A 43 -14.15 10.19 0.07
CA CYS A 43 -14.23 9.45 -1.20
C CYS A 43 -13.67 8.04 -1.05
N PHE A 44 -12.51 7.89 -0.40
CA PHE A 44 -11.90 6.57 -0.22
C PHE A 44 -12.60 5.70 0.83
N GLU A 45 -13.14 6.29 1.90
CA GLU A 45 -14.03 5.58 2.83
C GLU A 45 -15.22 4.97 2.08
N ARG A 46 -15.85 5.77 1.19
CA ARG A 46 -16.97 5.28 0.39
C ARG A 46 -16.54 4.21 -0.61
N ALA A 47 -15.44 4.41 -1.33
CA ALA A 47 -14.91 3.40 -2.26
C ALA A 47 -14.56 2.09 -1.55
N ALA A 48 -13.89 2.16 -0.39
CA ALA A 48 -13.57 1.01 0.44
C ALA A 48 -14.83 0.29 0.92
N SER A 49 -15.88 1.02 1.29
CA SER A 49 -17.18 0.43 1.69
C SER A 49 -17.87 -0.34 0.55
N LEU A 50 -17.54 -0.02 -0.70
CA LEU A 50 -18.00 -0.76 -1.89
C LEU A 50 -17.08 -1.93 -2.27
N GLY A 51 -16.04 -2.19 -1.48
CA GLY A 51 -15.09 -3.28 -1.70
C GLY A 51 -13.93 -2.93 -2.64
N ASP A 52 -13.74 -1.66 -3.00
CA ASP A 52 -12.68 -1.26 -3.92
C ASP A 52 -11.28 -1.40 -3.29
N ALA A 53 -10.40 -2.12 -3.97
CA ALA A 53 -9.06 -2.41 -3.47
C ALA A 53 -8.15 -1.18 -3.48
N GLU A 54 -8.28 -0.29 -4.48
CA GLU A 54 -7.53 0.96 -4.51
C GLU A 54 -8.04 1.93 -3.43
N GLY A 55 -9.35 2.04 -3.25
CA GLY A 55 -9.98 2.82 -2.18
C GLY A 55 -9.49 2.41 -0.80
N LYS A 56 -9.44 1.10 -0.50
CA LYS A 56 -8.87 0.58 0.75
C LYS A 56 -7.40 0.95 0.93
N TYR A 57 -6.59 0.78 -0.12
CA TYR A 57 -5.18 1.16 -0.07
C TYR A 57 -5.00 2.65 0.25
N ARG A 58 -5.76 3.52 -0.42
CA ARG A 58 -5.67 4.97 -0.23
C ARG A 58 -6.19 5.40 1.14
N LEU A 59 -7.26 4.78 1.62
CA LEU A 59 -7.75 5.00 2.98
C LEU A 59 -6.71 4.60 4.03
N GLY A 60 -5.96 3.51 3.80
CA GLY A 60 -4.87 3.09 4.66
C GLY A 60 -3.80 4.18 4.87
N TRP A 61 -3.55 5.02 3.86
CA TRP A 61 -2.60 6.13 3.95
C TRP A 61 -3.04 7.22 4.95
N PHE A 62 -4.34 7.46 5.12
CA PHE A 62 -4.81 8.42 6.12
C PHE A 62 -4.54 7.97 7.56
N TYR A 63 -4.41 6.66 7.79
CA TYR A 63 -4.22 6.10 9.13
C TYR A 63 -2.76 5.81 9.50
N ILE A 64 -1.79 6.15 8.63
CA ILE A 64 -0.35 5.98 8.95
C ILE A 64 0.28 7.21 9.64
N GLY A 65 -0.53 8.19 10.04
CA GLY A 65 -0.06 9.39 10.75
C GLY A 65 0.54 10.47 9.85
N THR A 66 0.18 10.51 8.56
CA THR A 66 0.61 11.56 7.62
C THR A 66 -0.31 12.78 7.60
N VAL A 67 -1.49 12.70 8.21
CA VAL A 67 -2.51 13.76 8.20
C VAL A 67 -2.81 14.17 9.64
N ASP A 68 -2.52 15.43 9.99
CA ASP A 68 -2.50 15.92 11.38
C ASP A 68 -3.84 15.75 12.13
N PHE A 69 -4.97 15.90 11.45
CA PHE A 69 -6.30 15.79 12.04
C PHE A 69 -6.86 14.36 12.05
N VAL A 70 -6.15 13.37 11.49
CA VAL A 70 -6.53 11.96 11.52
C VAL A 70 -5.61 11.22 12.48
N PRO A 71 -6.15 10.59 13.55
CA PRO A 71 -5.32 9.85 14.48
C PRO A 71 -4.70 8.63 13.78
N GLU A 72 -3.39 8.45 14.00
CA GLU A 72 -2.66 7.28 13.57
C GLU A 72 -3.30 6.01 14.15
N GLN A 73 -3.56 5.02 13.29
CA GLN A 73 -4.16 3.75 13.64
C GLN A 73 -3.43 2.62 12.89
N PRO A 74 -2.27 2.17 13.40
CA PRO A 74 -1.42 1.23 12.70
C PRO A 74 -2.13 -0.07 12.32
N GLU A 75 -2.93 -0.63 13.24
CA GLU A 75 -3.66 -1.88 13.01
C GLU A 75 -4.72 -1.73 11.93
N LEU A 76 -5.39 -0.58 11.87
CA LEU A 76 -6.39 -0.29 10.84
C LEU A 76 -5.72 -0.10 9.48
N ALA A 77 -4.63 0.66 9.41
CA ALA A 77 -3.87 0.86 8.18
C ALA A 77 -3.37 -0.48 7.61
N ALA A 78 -2.77 -1.32 8.46
CA ALA A 78 -2.25 -2.62 8.03
C ALA A 78 -3.37 -3.58 7.57
N ARG A 79 -4.54 -3.57 8.22
CA ARG A 79 -5.72 -4.32 7.76
C ARG A 79 -6.20 -3.82 6.40
N LEU A 80 -6.31 -2.52 6.20
CA LEU A 80 -6.74 -1.93 4.92
C LEU A 80 -5.76 -2.30 3.79
N TYR A 81 -4.46 -2.29 4.05
CA TYR A 81 -3.46 -2.75 3.07
C TYR A 81 -3.57 -4.26 2.79
N ALA A 82 -3.85 -5.07 3.80
CA ALA A 82 -4.07 -6.51 3.61
C ALA A 82 -5.34 -6.78 2.77
N GLU A 83 -6.43 -6.10 3.05
CA GLU A 83 -7.66 -6.22 2.25
C GLU A 83 -7.49 -5.69 0.82
N ALA A 84 -6.70 -4.62 0.63
CA ALA A 84 -6.35 -4.12 -0.70
C ALA A 84 -5.48 -5.13 -1.47
N TYR A 85 -4.57 -5.81 -0.78
CA TYR A 85 -3.75 -6.89 -1.34
C TYR A 85 -4.61 -8.08 -1.77
N GLU A 86 -5.52 -8.53 -0.91
CA GLU A 86 -6.50 -9.59 -1.23
C GLU A 86 -7.44 -9.19 -2.38
N GLY A 87 -7.78 -7.90 -2.47
CA GLY A 87 -8.53 -7.31 -3.58
C GLY A 87 -7.71 -7.11 -4.87
N GLY A 88 -6.43 -7.49 -4.89
CA GLY A 88 -5.60 -7.47 -6.10
C GLY A 88 -5.03 -6.09 -6.47
N TYR A 89 -4.99 -5.12 -5.55
CA TYR A 89 -4.39 -3.82 -5.84
C TYR A 89 -2.86 -3.93 -5.89
N LYS A 90 -2.28 -3.68 -7.07
CA LYS A 90 -0.87 -3.94 -7.38
C LYS A 90 0.17 -3.23 -6.49
N TYR A 91 -0.19 -2.12 -5.84
CA TYR A 91 0.71 -1.40 -4.92
C TYR A 91 0.50 -1.74 -3.44
N ALA A 92 -0.55 -2.50 -3.10
CA ALA A 92 -0.78 -2.96 -1.73
C ALA A 92 0.32 -3.87 -1.15
N PRO A 93 0.96 -4.79 -1.93
CA PRO A 93 2.01 -5.65 -1.39
C PRO A 93 3.17 -4.86 -0.79
N GLY A 94 3.54 -3.72 -1.39
CA GLY A 94 4.62 -2.86 -0.88
C GLY A 94 4.33 -2.36 0.53
N ARG A 95 3.16 -1.73 0.72
CA ARG A 95 2.73 -1.18 2.03
C ARG A 95 2.53 -2.26 3.08
N LEU A 96 1.90 -3.38 2.72
CA LEU A 96 1.74 -4.50 3.64
C LEU A 96 3.09 -5.13 4.00
N GLY A 97 3.99 -5.28 3.02
CA GLY A 97 5.34 -5.81 3.22
C GLY A 97 6.14 -4.98 4.22
N TYR A 98 6.09 -3.65 4.10
CA TYR A 98 6.69 -2.75 5.08
C TYR A 98 6.05 -2.88 6.47
N ALA A 99 4.71 -2.93 6.55
CA ALA A 99 4.02 -3.05 7.83
C ALA A 99 4.43 -4.35 8.57
N VAL A 100 4.53 -5.47 7.82
CA VAL A 100 5.00 -6.75 8.35
C VAL A 100 6.50 -6.74 8.67
N LEU A 101 7.31 -5.95 7.96
CA LEU A 101 8.75 -5.83 8.22
C LEU A 101 9.06 -5.08 9.53
N THR A 102 8.34 -3.99 9.75
CA THR A 102 8.54 -3.11 10.91
C THR A 102 7.72 -3.52 12.12
N GLY A 103 6.68 -4.35 11.92
CA GLY A 103 5.70 -4.68 12.95
C GLY A 103 4.67 -3.57 13.15
N TYR A 104 4.40 -2.77 12.12
CA TYR A 104 3.48 -1.64 12.18
C TYR A 104 2.03 -2.11 12.13
N GLY A 105 1.39 -2.23 13.31
CA GLY A 105 0.00 -2.66 13.43
C GLY A 105 -0.26 -4.14 13.10
N VAL A 106 0.79 -4.91 12.80
CA VAL A 106 0.75 -6.35 12.51
C VAL A 106 1.98 -7.02 13.11
N GLU A 107 1.88 -8.33 13.33
CA GLU A 107 3.02 -9.12 13.79
C GLU A 107 4.18 -9.08 12.80
N LYS A 108 5.37 -8.80 13.31
CA LYS A 108 6.59 -8.74 12.51
C LYS A 108 6.94 -10.12 11.93
N ASN A 109 7.22 -10.17 10.63
CA ASN A 109 7.68 -11.40 9.97
C ASN A 109 8.55 -11.09 8.74
N ASP A 110 9.87 -11.18 8.92
CA ASP A 110 10.84 -10.79 7.89
C ASP A 110 10.70 -11.60 6.59
N TYR A 111 10.41 -12.91 6.67
CA TYR A 111 10.23 -13.77 5.49
C TYR A 111 8.99 -13.38 4.68
N ARG A 112 7.87 -13.14 5.37
CA ARG A 112 6.62 -12.71 4.72
C ARG A 112 6.78 -11.31 4.15
N ALA A 113 7.44 -10.41 4.88
CA ALA A 113 7.73 -9.06 4.43
C ALA A 113 8.57 -9.04 3.15
N GLU A 114 9.66 -9.83 3.08
CA GLU A 114 10.49 -9.92 1.89
C GLU A 114 9.69 -10.40 0.68
N SER A 115 8.83 -11.42 0.85
CA SER A 115 7.96 -11.91 -0.23
C SER A 115 7.02 -10.83 -0.75
N LEU A 116 6.38 -10.08 0.15
CA LEU A 116 5.45 -9.00 -0.21
C LEU A 116 6.15 -7.81 -0.88
N LEU A 117 7.34 -7.43 -0.38
CA LEU A 117 8.14 -6.35 -0.96
C LEU A 117 8.67 -6.72 -2.36
N ARG A 118 9.06 -7.98 -2.56
CA ARG A 118 9.43 -8.48 -3.89
C ARG A 118 8.25 -8.43 -4.85
N GLU A 119 7.07 -8.85 -4.42
CA GLU A 119 5.86 -8.77 -5.24
C GLU A 119 5.51 -7.32 -5.59
N GLY A 120 5.61 -6.39 -4.64
CA GLY A 120 5.45 -4.96 -4.89
C GLY A 120 6.46 -4.44 -5.92
N ALA A 121 7.74 -4.79 -5.75
CA ALA A 121 8.79 -4.43 -6.71
C ALA A 121 8.51 -5.01 -8.11
N ASP A 122 8.01 -6.25 -8.19
CA ASP A 122 7.57 -6.91 -9.43
C ASP A 122 6.36 -6.25 -10.10
N ASN A 123 5.55 -5.52 -9.33
CA ASN A 123 4.48 -4.67 -9.83
C ASN A 123 4.96 -3.25 -10.21
N GLY A 124 6.27 -2.97 -10.11
CA GLY A 124 6.87 -1.67 -10.40
C GLY A 124 6.76 -0.66 -9.27
N ASP A 125 6.47 -1.11 -8.04
CA ASP A 125 6.48 -0.24 -6.86
C ASP A 125 7.93 0.07 -6.43
N LEU A 126 8.40 1.27 -6.76
CA LEU A 126 9.74 1.74 -6.38
C LEU A 126 9.90 1.87 -4.85
N TRP A 127 8.82 2.10 -4.12
CA TRP A 127 8.85 2.17 -2.66
C TRP A 127 9.06 0.78 -2.05
N ALA A 128 8.40 -0.24 -2.60
CA ALA A 128 8.64 -1.63 -2.22
C ALA A 128 10.07 -2.06 -2.55
N LEU A 129 10.56 -1.71 -3.74
CA LEU A 129 11.95 -1.98 -4.14
C LEU A 129 12.95 -1.30 -3.19
N PHE A 130 12.74 -0.03 -2.85
CA PHE A 130 13.60 0.70 -1.92
C PHE A 130 13.67 0.03 -0.55
N ASN A 131 12.54 -0.42 -0.01
CA ASN A 131 12.49 -1.13 1.27
C ASN A 131 13.15 -2.51 1.19
N LEU A 132 13.06 -3.19 0.05
CA LEU A 132 13.70 -4.48 -0.19
C LEU A 132 15.24 -4.37 -0.23
N ILE A 133 15.79 -3.33 -0.86
CA ILE A 133 17.24 -3.18 -1.09
C ILE A 133 18.01 -2.53 0.09
N GLY A 134 17.33 -2.23 1.20
CA GLY A 134 17.99 -1.74 2.42
C GLY A 134 17.30 -0.57 3.13
N GLY A 135 16.11 -0.15 2.68
CA GLY A 135 15.37 0.98 3.26
C GLY A 135 14.79 0.76 4.67
N ALA A 136 14.68 -0.48 5.16
CA ALA A 136 13.99 -0.75 6.44
C ALA A 136 14.79 -1.51 7.51
N ASP A 137 15.87 -2.23 7.16
CA ASP A 137 16.89 -2.65 8.14
C ASP A 137 18.08 -3.25 7.40
N LYS A 138 19.31 -2.99 7.83
CA LYS A 138 20.56 -3.60 7.34
C LYS A 138 20.64 -5.12 7.60
N LYS A 139 19.52 -5.79 7.92
CA LYS A 139 19.44 -7.20 8.35
C LYS A 139 19.00 -8.18 7.27
N LEU A 140 18.50 -7.69 6.14
CA LEU A 140 18.32 -8.56 4.97
C LEU A 140 19.71 -8.75 4.34
N ASP A 141 20.38 -9.85 4.70
CA ASP A 141 21.61 -10.37 4.05
C ASP A 141 21.32 -10.76 2.58
N THR A 142 20.83 -9.80 1.80
CA THR A 142 20.64 -9.94 0.37
C THR A 142 21.94 -9.51 -0.31
N PRO A 143 22.66 -10.44 -0.98
CA PRO A 143 23.91 -10.07 -1.62
C PRO A 143 23.64 -9.05 -2.73
N VAL A 144 24.27 -7.87 -2.59
CA VAL A 144 24.20 -6.74 -3.52
C VAL A 144 24.58 -7.13 -4.95
N SER A 145 25.38 -8.18 -5.13
CA SER A 145 25.76 -8.74 -6.44
C SER A 145 24.63 -9.40 -7.22
N GLY A 146 23.58 -9.89 -6.53
CA GLY A 146 22.36 -10.38 -7.19
C GLY A 146 21.42 -9.27 -7.66
N LEU A 147 21.59 -8.06 -7.13
CA LEU A 147 20.67 -6.93 -7.29
C LEU A 147 21.02 -6.04 -8.49
N GLU A 148 22.29 -5.88 -8.85
CA GLU A 148 22.66 -5.26 -10.15
C GLU A 148 22.10 -6.07 -11.33
N SER A 149 22.13 -7.40 -11.19
CA SER A 149 21.48 -8.30 -12.14
C SER A 149 19.96 -8.21 -12.06
N ALA A 150 19.35 -7.99 -10.90
CA ALA A 150 17.90 -7.82 -10.78
C ALA A 150 17.42 -6.51 -11.43
N CYS A 151 18.06 -5.37 -11.17
CA CYS A 151 17.71 -4.09 -11.81
C CYS A 151 17.92 -4.10 -13.33
N THR A 152 18.91 -4.85 -13.84
CA THR A 152 19.14 -5.00 -15.29
C THR A 152 18.32 -6.13 -15.95
N ARG A 153 17.88 -7.14 -15.18
CA ARG A 153 17.12 -8.31 -15.67
C ARG A 153 15.63 -8.23 -15.38
N TRP A 154 15.17 -7.34 -14.50
CA TRP A 154 13.76 -7.21 -14.16
C TRP A 154 12.94 -6.91 -15.41
N ARG A 155 12.20 -7.93 -15.84
CA ARG A 155 11.18 -7.86 -16.88
C ARG A 155 9.87 -8.23 -16.19
N PRO A 156 8.77 -7.49 -16.42
CA PRO A 156 7.48 -7.85 -15.85
C PRO A 156 7.16 -9.32 -16.17
N GLY A 157 6.96 -10.16 -15.14
CA GLY A 157 6.51 -11.56 -15.27
C GLY A 157 7.56 -12.67 -15.18
N SER A 158 8.85 -12.40 -14.89
CA SER A 158 9.85 -13.47 -14.68
C SER A 158 10.14 -13.71 -13.19
N SER A 159 9.37 -14.61 -12.54
CA SER A 159 9.67 -15.05 -11.17
C SER A 159 10.93 -15.93 -11.14
N PRO A 160 11.97 -15.63 -10.34
CA PRO A 160 13.20 -16.44 -10.30
C PRO A 160 13.21 -17.50 -9.18
N TRP A 161 12.19 -17.60 -8.33
CA TRP A 161 12.29 -18.48 -7.16
C TRP A 161 11.86 -19.93 -7.45
N ARG A 162 12.84 -20.82 -7.55
CA ARG A 162 12.67 -22.26 -7.35
C ARG A 162 13.01 -22.56 -5.88
N PRO A 163 12.11 -23.18 -5.09
CA PRO A 163 12.51 -23.71 -3.79
C PRO A 163 13.63 -24.74 -4.02
N SER A 164 14.71 -24.64 -3.26
CA SER A 164 15.72 -25.68 -3.23
C SER A 164 15.03 -26.99 -2.86
N ARG A 165 15.06 -27.97 -3.78
CA ARG A 165 14.65 -29.33 -3.44
C ARG A 165 15.61 -29.78 -2.34
N ARG A 166 15.06 -29.98 -1.14
CA ARG A 166 15.70 -30.73 -0.07
C ARG A 166 15.91 -32.15 -0.61
N GLY A 167 17.10 -32.42 -1.13
CA GLY A 167 17.55 -33.73 -1.55
C GLY A 167 18.10 -34.45 -0.33
N SER A 168 17.27 -35.25 0.30
CA SER A 168 17.68 -36.27 1.26
C SER A 168 18.32 -37.44 0.52
N ALA A 169 19.53 -37.81 0.94
CA ALA A 169 20.23 -39.11 0.87
C ALA A 169 21.71 -38.91 0.54
#